data_AF-A0A2V3ZY28-F1
#
_entry.id   AF-A0A2V3ZY28-F1
#
_cell.length_a   1.000
_cell.length_b   1.000
_cell.length_c   1.000
_cell.angle_alpha   90.00
_cell.angle_beta   90.00
_cell.angle_gamma   90.00
#
_symmetry.space_group_name_H-M   'P 1'
#
loop_
_entity.id
_entity.type
_entity.pdbx_description
1 polymer ?
#
loop_
_entity_poly.entity_id
_entity_poly.type
_entity_poly.pdbx_seq_one_letter_code
_entity_poly.pdbx_strand_id
1 'polypeptide(L)'
;MTNKTKLLPLIPALWASVFDIFITTVYQPKEYWQGNLSIANEGNPIGALFMKHHVSGLFVISGIWLILIVLLGYHLPRKFSRVFLLFALIAHSFGASTWLSMHLGFTSTMFFILLNSILYLAVDEYVRKNEEVDHYRANINVTE
;
A
#
# COMPACT_ATOMS: atom_id res chain seq x y z
N MET A 1 -14.24 17.90 -1.83
CA MET A 1 -13.80 16.62 -2.44
C MET A 1 -14.99 15.69 -2.47
N THR A 2 -15.36 15.20 -3.64
CA THR A 2 -16.37 14.14 -3.77
C THR A 2 -15.81 12.83 -3.19
N ASN A 3 -16.66 11.88 -2.81
CA ASN A 3 -16.19 10.59 -2.25
C ASN A 3 -15.23 9.86 -3.22
N LYS A 4 -15.40 10.04 -4.53
CA LYS A 4 -14.53 9.46 -5.56
C LYS A 4 -13.10 10.03 -5.49
N THR A 5 -12.92 11.35 -5.30
CA THR A 5 -11.58 11.95 -5.24
C THR A 5 -10.82 11.57 -3.96
N LYS A 6 -11.52 11.11 -2.91
CA LYS A 6 -10.88 10.59 -1.69
C LYS A 6 -10.48 9.13 -1.77
N LEU A 7 -11.20 8.31 -2.55
CA LEU A 7 -10.96 6.88 -2.65
C LEU A 7 -9.87 6.52 -3.66
N LEU A 8 -9.77 7.25 -4.77
CA LEU A 8 -8.77 6.97 -5.80
C LEU A 8 -7.32 7.03 -5.30
N PRO A 9 -6.90 8.01 -4.48
CA PRO A 9 -5.55 8.04 -3.91
C PRO A 9 -5.18 6.80 -3.07
N LEU A 10 -6.16 6.02 -2.60
CA LEU A 10 -5.90 4.79 -1.85
C LEU A 10 -5.32 3.69 -2.75
N ILE A 11 -5.62 3.71 -4.06
CA ILE A 11 -5.31 2.61 -4.98
C ILE A 11 -3.82 2.26 -4.99
N PRO A 12 -2.86 3.20 -5.19
CA PRO A 12 -1.45 2.84 -5.23
C PRO A 12 -0.96 2.23 -3.92
N ALA A 13 -1.36 2.81 -2.78
CA ALA A 13 -0.96 2.33 -1.46
C ALA A 13 -1.53 0.94 -1.17
N LEU A 14 -2.81 0.70 -1.45
CA LEU A 14 -3.45 -0.59 -1.26
C LEU A 14 -2.87 -1.65 -2.19
N TRP A 15 -2.62 -1.31 -3.46
CA TRP A 15 -1.97 -2.20 -4.41
C TRP A 15 -0.61 -2.67 -3.90
N ALA A 16 0.28 -1.75 -3.55
CA ALA A 16 1.61 -2.10 -3.05
C ALA A 16 1.54 -2.95 -1.78
N SER A 17 0.63 -2.61 -0.87
CA SER A 17 0.41 -3.37 0.37
C SER A 17 -0.07 -4.79 0.10
N VAL A 18 -1.07 -4.97 -0.76
CA VAL A 18 -1.59 -6.30 -1.13
C VAL A 18 -0.53 -7.13 -1.85
N PHE A 19 0.23 -6.52 -2.75
CA PHE A 19 1.32 -7.20 -3.44
C PHE A 19 2.43 -7.63 -2.47
N ASP A 20 2.80 -6.78 -1.52
CA ASP A 20 3.77 -7.10 -0.47
C ASP A 20 3.31 -8.27 0.41
N ILE A 21 2.04 -8.28 0.80
CA ILE A 21 1.44 -9.40 1.55
C ILE A 21 1.46 -10.69 0.71
N PHE A 22 1.10 -10.59 -0.57
CA PHE A 22 1.10 -11.72 -1.49
C PHE A 22 2.50 -12.31 -1.65
N ILE A 23 3.50 -11.47 -1.94
CA ILE A 23 4.86 -11.93 -2.22
C ILE A 23 5.51 -12.50 -0.94
N THR A 24 5.24 -11.89 0.21
CA THR A 24 5.62 -12.41 1.53
C THR A 24 4.97 -13.77 1.76
N THR A 25 3.68 -13.93 1.47
CA THR A 25 2.97 -15.21 1.65
C THR A 25 3.56 -16.31 0.77
N VAL A 26 3.88 -16.00 -0.48
CA VAL A 26 4.41 -16.96 -1.47
C VAL A 26 5.82 -17.43 -1.11
N TYR A 27 6.69 -16.50 -0.69
CA TYR A 27 8.10 -16.81 -0.44
C TYR A 27 8.44 -17.12 1.02
N GLN A 28 7.47 -16.99 1.92
CA GLN A 28 7.65 -17.45 3.28
C GLN A 28 7.96 -18.96 3.30
N PRO A 29 8.94 -19.40 4.13
CA PRO A 29 9.34 -20.80 4.17
C PRO A 29 8.18 -21.77 4.42
N LYS A 30 8.23 -22.96 3.81
CA LYS A 30 7.16 -23.95 3.94
C LYS A 30 6.98 -24.42 5.38
N GLU A 31 8.07 -24.52 6.13
CA GLU A 31 8.07 -24.99 7.51
C GLU A 31 7.40 -23.98 8.45
N TYR A 32 7.39 -22.69 8.10
CA TYR A 32 6.61 -21.67 8.82
C TYR A 32 5.12 -22.01 8.76
N TRP A 33 4.63 -22.32 7.56
CA TRP A 33 3.22 -22.72 7.36
C TRP A 33 2.87 -24.05 8.03
N GLN A 34 3.86 -24.90 8.30
CA GLN A 34 3.73 -26.15 9.04
C GLN A 34 3.81 -25.96 10.57
N GLY A 35 3.92 -24.72 11.06
CA GLY A 35 3.91 -24.39 12.48
C GLY A 35 5.29 -24.14 13.10
N ASN A 36 6.39 -24.20 12.32
CA ASN A 36 7.69 -23.77 12.82
C ASN A 36 7.80 -22.24 12.79
N LEU A 37 7.22 -21.59 13.79
CA LEU A 37 7.16 -20.12 13.86
C LEU A 37 8.53 -19.46 14.08
N SER A 38 9.55 -20.22 14.49
CA SER A 38 10.90 -19.69 14.72
C SER A 38 11.59 -19.22 13.43
N ILE A 39 11.17 -19.75 12.28
CA ILE A 39 11.72 -19.42 10.97
C ILE A 39 10.89 -18.36 10.23
N ALA A 40 10.02 -17.64 10.94
CA ALA A 40 9.28 -16.53 10.37
C ALA A 40 10.26 -15.48 9.80
N ASN A 41 10.26 -15.31 8.48
CA ASN A 41 11.09 -14.33 7.80
C ASN A 41 10.29 -13.06 7.52
N GLU A 42 10.41 -12.09 8.41
CA GLU A 42 9.73 -10.79 8.30
C GLU A 42 10.68 -9.70 8.80
N GLY A 43 10.91 -8.68 7.97
CA GLY A 43 11.82 -7.58 8.27
C GLY A 43 11.20 -6.55 9.21
N ASN A 44 9.87 -6.45 9.24
CA ASN A 44 9.13 -5.59 10.17
C ASN A 44 9.08 -6.23 11.57
N PRO A 45 9.67 -5.61 12.61
CA PRO A 45 9.66 -6.17 13.96
C PRO A 45 8.26 -6.45 14.52
N ILE A 46 7.27 -5.62 14.16
CA ILE A 46 5.88 -5.81 14.58
C ILE A 46 5.27 -7.00 13.85
N GLY A 47 5.48 -7.12 12.53
CA GLY A 47 5.01 -8.28 11.76
C GLY A 47 5.64 -9.58 12.27
N ALA A 48 6.95 -9.56 12.49
CA ALA A 48 7.71 -10.69 13.01
C ALA A 48 7.19 -11.15 14.39
N LEU A 49 6.79 -10.22 15.26
CA LEU A 49 6.17 -10.56 16.55
C LEU A 49 4.88 -11.37 16.35
N PHE A 50 3.96 -10.89 15.51
CA PHE A 50 2.69 -11.58 15.25
C PHE A 50 2.91 -12.96 14.63
N MET A 51 3.81 -13.06 13.66
CA MET A 51 4.13 -14.32 12.97
C MET A 51 4.80 -15.35 13.88
N LYS A 52 5.58 -14.90 14.88
CA LYS A 52 6.18 -15.79 15.89
C LYS A 52 5.16 -16.33 16.89
N HIS A 53 4.00 -15.69 17.03
CA HIS A 53 2.93 -16.15 17.92
C HIS A 53 1.95 -17.12 17.24
N HIS A 54 1.65 -16.92 15.95
CA HIS A 54 0.72 -17.79 15.24
C HIS A 54 0.96 -17.75 13.72
N VAL A 55 0.68 -18.87 13.02
CA VAL A 55 0.85 -18.97 11.55
C VAL A 55 0.01 -17.92 10.81
N SER A 56 -1.20 -17.64 11.31
CA SER A 56 -2.08 -16.59 10.76
C SER A 56 -1.65 -15.17 11.16
N GLY A 57 -0.59 -15.01 11.94
CA GLY A 57 -0.10 -13.73 12.44
C GLY A 57 0.15 -12.74 11.32
N LEU A 58 0.71 -13.21 10.18
CA LEU A 58 0.87 -12.43 8.95
C LEU A 58 -0.47 -11.82 8.50
N PHE A 59 -1.51 -12.63 8.31
CA PHE A 59 -2.79 -12.14 7.83
C PHE A 59 -3.49 -11.18 8.80
N VAL A 60 -3.33 -11.42 10.11
CA VAL A 60 -3.89 -10.54 11.14
C VAL A 60 -3.25 -9.15 11.08
N ILE A 61 -1.91 -9.08 11.11
CA ILE A 61 -1.22 -7.78 11.09
C ILE A 61 -1.39 -7.07 9.75
N SER A 62 -1.40 -7.81 8.63
CA SER A 62 -1.68 -7.29 7.30
C SER A 62 -3.10 -6.72 7.19
N GLY A 63 -4.10 -7.43 7.72
CA GLY A 63 -5.49 -6.96 7.73
C GLY A 63 -5.64 -5.66 8.53
N ILE A 64 -4.99 -5.56 9.69
CA ILE A 64 -4.96 -4.33 10.49
C ILE A 64 -4.35 -3.18 9.69
N TRP A 65 -3.21 -3.40 9.02
CA TRP A 65 -2.57 -2.37 8.20
C TRP A 65 -3.43 -1.91 7.03
N LEU A 66 -4.07 -2.83 6.30
CA LEU A 66 -4.96 -2.46 5.19
C LEU A 66 -6.15 -1.62 5.68
N ILE A 67 -6.75 -1.98 6.82
CA ILE A 67 -7.83 -1.20 7.44
C ILE A 67 -7.31 0.20 7.82
N LEU A 68 -6.14 0.29 8.45
CA LEU A 68 -5.53 1.58 8.81
C LEU A 68 -5.25 2.44 7.58
N ILE A 69 -4.77 1.86 6.48
CA ILE A 69 -4.52 2.58 5.23
C ILE A 69 -5.81 3.22 4.71
N VAL A 70 -6.91 2.46 4.68
CA VAL A 70 -8.23 2.97 4.25
C VAL A 70 -8.73 4.04 5.21
N LEU A 71 -8.72 3.78 6.51
CA LEU A 71 -9.26 4.70 7.51
C LEU A 71 -8.50 6.03 7.51
N LEU A 72 -7.17 5.99 7.60
CA LEU A 72 -6.34 7.20 7.64
C LEU A 72 -6.33 7.92 6.29
N GLY A 73 -6.23 7.20 5.18
CA GLY A 73 -6.29 7.80 3.84
C GLY A 73 -7.61 8.52 3.58
N TYR A 74 -8.73 7.98 4.07
CA TYR A 74 -10.06 8.55 3.86
C TYR A 74 -10.41 9.70 4.82
N HIS A 75 -10.03 9.58 6.11
CA HIS A 75 -10.47 10.51 7.16
C HIS A 75 -9.48 11.65 7.45
N LEU A 76 -8.19 11.50 7.14
CA LEU A 76 -7.22 12.57 7.40
C LEU A 76 -7.44 13.78 6.48
N PRO A 77 -7.04 15.00 6.92
CA PRO A 77 -6.98 16.16 6.05
C PRO A 77 -6.08 15.88 4.84
N ARG A 78 -6.43 16.46 3.68
CA ARG A 78 -5.83 16.17 2.37
C ARG A 78 -4.29 16.10 2.39
N LYS A 79 -3.64 17.08 3.01
CA LYS A 79 -2.17 17.14 3.08
C LYS A 79 -1.59 15.92 3.80
N PHE A 80 -2.16 15.56 4.95
CA PHE A 80 -1.69 14.42 5.75
C PHE A 80 -2.05 13.08 5.11
N SER A 81 -3.25 12.96 4.52
CA SER A 81 -3.65 11.76 3.77
C SER A 81 -2.68 11.48 2.62
N ARG A 82 -2.33 12.47 1.79
CA ARG A 82 -1.37 12.29 0.69
C ARG A 82 0.00 11.84 1.17
N VAL A 83 0.53 12.46 2.23
CA VAL A 83 1.83 12.08 2.80
C VAL A 83 1.78 10.66 3.33
N PHE A 84 0.74 10.30 4.08
CA PHE A 84 0.57 8.96 4.64
C PHE A 84 0.43 7.88 3.55
N LEU A 85 -0.35 8.14 2.50
CA LEU A 85 -0.53 7.20 1.39
C LEU A 85 0.74 7.01 0.57
N LEU A 86 1.49 8.10 0.33
CA LEU A 86 2.80 8.00 -0.30
C LEU A 86 3.79 7.21 0.58
N PHE A 87 3.78 7.46 1.89
CA PHE A 87 4.57 6.67 2.84
C PHE A 87 4.21 5.18 2.77
N ALA A 88 2.93 4.82 2.80
CA ALA A 88 2.48 3.43 2.71
C ALA A 88 2.90 2.78 1.39
N LEU A 89 2.75 3.49 0.26
CA LEU A 89 3.23 3.05 -1.05
C LEU A 89 4.73 2.74 -1.01
N ILE A 90 5.56 3.65 -0.48
CA ILE A 90 7.02 3.47 -0.40
C ILE A 90 7.39 2.30 0.51
N ALA A 91 6.80 2.23 1.71
CA ALA A 91 7.10 1.21 2.70
C ALA A 91 6.82 -0.20 2.16
N HIS A 92 5.65 -0.42 1.57
CA HIS A 92 5.28 -1.72 1.00
C HIS A 92 5.95 -2.00 -0.34
N SER A 93 6.30 -0.96 -1.12
CA SER A 93 7.17 -1.14 -2.28
C SER A 93 8.54 -1.68 -1.86
N PHE A 94 9.11 -1.14 -0.78
CA PHE A 94 10.37 -1.60 -0.22
C PHE A 94 10.25 -3.02 0.33
N GLY A 95 9.22 -3.33 1.13
CA GLY A 95 8.94 -4.67 1.65
C GLY A 95 8.95 -5.72 0.54
N ALA A 96 8.09 -5.53 -0.46
CA ALA A 96 7.98 -6.44 -1.60
C ALA A 96 9.29 -6.52 -2.41
N SER A 97 10.00 -5.40 -2.55
CA SER A 97 11.26 -5.32 -3.27
C SER A 97 12.36 -6.18 -2.64
N THR A 98 12.36 -6.37 -1.32
CA THR A 98 13.31 -7.26 -0.66
C THR A 98 13.08 -8.71 -1.08
N TRP A 99 11.83 -9.17 -1.08
CA TRP A 99 11.45 -10.50 -1.57
C TRP A 99 11.74 -10.68 -3.06
N LEU A 100 11.34 -9.72 -3.90
CA LEU A 100 11.62 -9.75 -5.34
C LEU A 100 13.12 -9.84 -5.61
N SER A 101 13.93 -9.04 -4.90
CA SER A 101 15.38 -9.05 -5.06
C SER A 101 15.98 -10.41 -4.68
N MET A 102 15.53 -11.00 -3.57
CA MET A 102 16.03 -12.29 -3.07
C MET A 102 15.64 -13.47 -3.97
N HIS A 103 14.45 -13.45 -4.58
CA HIS A 103 13.90 -14.62 -5.29
C HIS A 103 13.84 -14.48 -6.82
N LEU A 104 13.70 -13.27 -7.34
CA LEU A 104 13.52 -12.97 -8.77
C LEU A 104 14.58 -12.00 -9.32
N GLY A 105 15.44 -11.47 -8.45
CA GLY A 105 16.58 -10.63 -8.82
C GLY A 105 16.25 -9.16 -9.08
N PHE A 106 17.31 -8.36 -9.22
CA PHE A 106 17.26 -6.90 -9.32
C PHE A 106 16.30 -6.36 -10.41
N THR A 107 16.28 -6.99 -11.59
CA THR A 107 15.43 -6.53 -12.71
C THR A 107 13.94 -6.57 -12.34
N SER A 108 13.50 -7.61 -11.62
CA SER A 108 12.11 -7.72 -11.19
C SER A 108 11.73 -6.62 -10.19
N THR A 109 12.66 -6.30 -9.27
CA THR A 109 12.53 -5.20 -8.32
C THR A 109 12.41 -3.86 -9.03
N MET A 110 13.28 -3.59 -10.01
CA MET A 110 13.24 -2.34 -10.78
C MET A 110 11.94 -2.20 -11.57
N PHE A 111 11.46 -3.27 -12.19
CA PHE A 111 10.19 -3.26 -12.89
C PHE A 111 9.00 -2.97 -11.95
N PHE A 112 8.99 -3.60 -10.77
CA PHE A 112 7.94 -3.38 -9.78
C PHE A 112 7.94 -1.94 -9.25
N ILE A 113 9.12 -1.37 -8.96
CA ILE A 113 9.25 0.04 -8.56
C ILE A 113 8.73 0.96 -9.67
N LEU A 114 9.13 0.73 -10.92
CA LEU A 114 8.67 1.50 -12.07
C LEU A 114 7.14 1.44 -12.21
N LEU A 115 6.55 0.25 -12.09
CA LEU A 115 5.10 0.05 -12.13
C LEU A 115 4.39 0.87 -11.04
N ASN A 116 4.90 0.83 -9.81
CA ASN A 116 4.33 1.58 -8.68
C ASN A 116 4.47 3.10 -8.88
N SER A 117 5.58 3.57 -9.45
CA SER A 117 5.76 4.98 -9.81
C SER A 117 4.77 5.44 -10.88
N ILE A 118 4.58 4.65 -11.94
CA ILE A 118 3.60 4.95 -13.01
C ILE A 118 2.19 4.99 -12.42
N LEU A 119 1.82 3.99 -11.61
CA LEU A 119 0.50 3.91 -10.99
C LEU A 119 0.23 5.12 -10.08
N TYR A 120 1.22 5.52 -9.27
CA TYR A 120 1.10 6.71 -8.42
C TYR A 120 0.87 7.97 -9.23
N LEU A 121 1.69 8.22 -10.26
CA LEU A 121 1.55 9.40 -11.12
C LEU A 121 0.22 9.42 -11.86
N ALA A 122 -0.19 8.30 -12.45
CA ALA A 122 -1.46 8.20 -13.17
C ALA A 122 -2.68 8.51 -12.27
N VAL A 123 -2.66 8.02 -11.03
CA VAL A 123 -3.72 8.30 -10.06
C VAL A 123 -3.67 9.75 -9.58
N ASP A 124 -2.49 10.29 -9.26
CA ASP A 124 -2.34 11.67 -8.78
C ASP A 124 -2.77 12.69 -9.84
N GLU A 125 -2.36 12.49 -11.10
CA GLU A 125 -2.78 13.33 -12.23
C GLU A 125 -4.28 13.28 -12.45
N TYR A 126 -4.88 12.08 -12.40
CA TYR A 126 -6.32 11.93 -12.55
C TYR A 126 -7.08 12.64 -11.43
N VAL A 127 -6.63 12.49 -10.18
CA VAL A 127 -7.27 13.15 -9.03
C VAL A 127 -7.15 14.66 -9.14
N ARG A 128 -5.96 15.19 -9.44
CA ARG A 128 -5.73 16.63 -9.61
C ARG A 128 -6.63 17.23 -10.70
N LYS A 129 -6.73 16.58 -11.86
CA LYS A 129 -7.58 17.03 -12.97
C LYS A 129 -9.06 17.09 -12.58
N ASN A 130 -9.56 16.10 -11.85
CA ASN A 130 -10.95 16.10 -11.39
C ASN A 130 -11.22 17.18 -10.34
N GLU A 131 -10.27 17.45 -9.45
CA GLU A 131 -10.40 18.53 -8.46
C GLU A 131 -10.42 19.92 -9.09
N GLU A 132 -9.64 20.15 -10.16
CA GLU A 132 -9.66 21.41 -10.92
C GLU A 132 -11.02 21.63 -11.60
N VAL A 133 -11.59 20.58 -12.19
CA VAL A 133 -12.93 20.62 -12.81
C VAL A 133 -14.01 20.88 -11.77
N ASP A 134 -13.95 20.22 -10.62
CA ASP A 134 -14.91 20.41 -9.52
C ASP A 134 -14.85 21.84 -8.97
N HIS A 135 -13.64 22.41 -8.83
CA HIS A 135 -13.45 23.80 -8.39
C HIS A 135 -14.02 24.79 -9.41
N TYR A 136 -13.79 24.57 -10.71
CA TYR A 136 -14.34 25.43 -11.77
C TYR A 136 -15.88 25.41 -11.79
N ARG A 137 -16.49 24.22 -11.66
CA ARG A 137 -17.96 24.06 -11.58
C ARG A 137 -18.56 24.74 -10.34
N ALA A 138 -17.89 24.64 -9.20
CA ALA A 138 -18.34 25.28 -7.97
C ALA A 138 -18.38 26.81 -8.12
N ASN A 139 -17.41 27.41 -8.83
CA ASN A 139 -17.36 28.86 -9.01
C ASN A 139 -18.43 29.40 -9.97
N ILE A 140 -18.81 28.64 -11.01
CA ILE A 140 -19.87 29.05 -11.95
C ILE A 140 -21.24 29.10 -11.24
N ASN A 141 -21.55 28.11 -10.40
CA ASN A 141 -22.84 28.02 -9.73
C ASN A 141 -23.04 29.03 -8.58
N VAL A 142 -22.01 29.81 -8.21
CA VAL A 142 -22.09 30.84 -7.17
C VAL A 142 -22.32 32.23 -7.78
N THR A 143 -22.14 32.38 -9.09
CA THR A 143 -22.32 33.64 -9.83
C THR A 143 -23.68 33.80 -10.50
N GLU A 144 -24.56 32.79 -10.38
CA GLU A 144 -25.99 32.83 -10.76
C GLU A 144 -26.87 33.02 -9.53
#